data_AF-A0A166CXJ1-F1
#
_entry.id   AF-A0A166CXJ1-F1
#
_cell.length_a   1.000
_cell.length_b   1.000
_cell.length_c   1.000
_cell.angle_alpha   90.00
_cell.angle_beta   90.00
_cell.angle_gamma   90.00
#
_symmetry.space_group_name_H-M   'P 1'
#
loop_
_entity.id
_entity.type
_entity.pdbx_description
1 polymer ?
#
loop_
_entity_poly.entity_id
_entity_poly.type
_entity_poly.pdbx_seq_one_letter_code
_entity_poly.pdbx_strand_id
1 'polypeptide(L)'
;MGYGPCHPWYYHTGGKPLYPKQIKQQVIATGYRGYLAEEIGRIDQSAEPKRTHELRAIKATALSGLKRDLSRYREVVCELHQGEVFYDKDDPYL
;
A
#
# COMPACT_ATOMS: atom_id res chain seq x y z
N MET A 1 15.29 -20.76 -5.56
CA MET A 1 14.73 -19.78 -4.61
C MET A 1 14.46 -18.51 -5.40
N GLY A 2 13.19 -18.16 -5.59
CA GLY A 2 12.81 -16.96 -6.34
C GLY A 2 12.59 -15.80 -5.39
N TYR A 3 12.91 -14.58 -5.84
CA TYR A 3 12.57 -13.35 -5.12
C TYR A 3 11.05 -13.16 -5.11
N GLY A 4 10.50 -12.59 -4.03
CA GLY A 4 9.08 -12.26 -3.93
C GLY A 4 8.78 -10.83 -4.41
N PRO A 5 7.50 -10.45 -4.62
CA PRO A 5 7.10 -9.10 -5.06
C PRO A 5 7.56 -7.94 -4.17
N CYS A 6 7.96 -8.23 -2.94
CA CYS A 6 8.53 -7.25 -2.01
C CYS A 6 10.03 -7.01 -2.21
N HIS A 7 10.67 -7.72 -3.16
CA HIS A 7 12.10 -7.66 -3.38
C HIS A 7 12.42 -7.09 -4.77
N PRO A 8 13.28 -6.06 -4.88
CA PRO A 8 13.77 -5.48 -6.13
C PRO A 8 14.06 -6.48 -7.26
N TRP A 9 14.85 -7.50 -6.94
CA TRP A 9 15.29 -8.50 -7.90
C TRP A 9 14.15 -9.34 -8.51
N TYR A 10 12.99 -9.41 -7.87
CA TYR A 10 11.81 -10.07 -8.46
C TYR A 10 11.46 -9.39 -9.79
N TYR A 11 11.39 -8.06 -9.81
CA TYR A 11 11.06 -7.31 -11.02
C TYR A 11 12.19 -7.32 -12.04
N HIS A 12 13.45 -7.27 -11.58
CA HIS A 12 14.62 -7.41 -12.44
C HIS A 12 14.61 -8.74 -13.22
N THR A 13 14.19 -9.83 -12.58
CA THR A 13 14.09 -11.16 -13.21
C THR A 13 12.80 -11.38 -14.01
N GLY A 14 12.01 -10.33 -14.28
CA GLY A 14 10.76 -10.41 -15.06
C GLY A 14 9.52 -10.74 -14.24
N GLY A 15 9.58 -10.58 -12.92
CA GLY A 15 8.43 -10.70 -12.02
C GLY A 15 7.35 -9.66 -12.34
N LYS A 16 6.08 -10.08 -12.27
CA LYS A 16 4.93 -9.21 -12.57
C LYS A 16 4.46 -8.45 -11.33
N PRO A 17 4.23 -7.13 -11.41
CA PRO A 17 3.57 -6.38 -10.35
C PRO A 17 2.20 -6.94 -9.99
N LEU A 18 1.90 -6.96 -8.69
CA LEU A 18 0.58 -7.37 -8.19
C LEU A 18 -0.42 -6.25 -8.40
N TYR A 19 -1.54 -6.52 -9.06
CA TYR A 19 -2.61 -5.54 -9.22
C TYR A 19 -3.21 -5.15 -7.86
N PRO A 20 -3.72 -3.92 -7.69
CA PRO A 20 -4.31 -3.47 -6.42
C PRO A 20 -5.40 -4.40 -5.86
N LYS A 21 -6.17 -5.06 -6.73
CA LYS A 21 -7.17 -6.06 -6.32
C LYS A 21 -6.53 -7.30 -5.68
N GLN A 22 -5.40 -7.77 -6.22
CA GLN A 22 -4.65 -8.91 -5.68
C GLN A 22 -4.00 -8.55 -4.35
N ILE A 23 -3.39 -7.36 -4.26
CA ILE A 23 -2.84 -6.82 -3.01
C ILE A 23 -3.94 -6.79 -1.93
N LYS A 24 -5.12 -6.25 -2.27
CA LYS A 24 -6.26 -6.22 -1.34
C LYS A 24 -6.68 -7.62 -0.89
N GLN A 25 -6.80 -8.58 -1.81
CA GLN A 25 -7.18 -9.96 -1.46
C GLN A 25 -6.16 -10.61 -0.54
N GLN A 26 -4.87 -10.46 -0.81
CA GLN A 26 -3.80 -11.00 0.02
C GLN A 26 -3.85 -10.40 1.43
N VAL A 27 -4.03 -9.08 1.55
CA VAL A 27 -4.13 -8.40 2.85
C VAL A 27 -5.38 -8.83 3.63
N ILE A 28 -6.50 -9.09 2.95
CA ILE A 28 -7.71 -9.63 3.60
C ILE A 28 -7.44 -11.04 4.12
N ALA A 29 -6.76 -11.88 3.33
CA ALA A 29 -6.45 -13.27 3.69
C ALA A 29 -5.51 -13.38 4.91
N THR A 30 -4.65 -12.38 5.15
CA THR A 30 -3.79 -12.37 6.35
C THR A 30 -4.50 -11.94 7.62
N GLY A 31 -5.75 -11.45 7.53
CA GLY A 31 -6.48 -10.89 8.67
C GLY A 31 -5.89 -9.57 9.18
N TYR A 32 -5.02 -8.92 8.40
CA TYR A 32 -4.41 -7.66 8.80
C TYR A 32 -5.46 -6.55 8.92
N ARG A 33 -5.54 -5.93 10.10
CA ARG A 33 -6.54 -4.90 10.41
C ARG A 33 -6.13 -3.48 9.99
N GLY A 34 -4.92 -3.31 9.48
CA GLY A 34 -4.40 -2.00 9.06
C GLY A 34 -3.72 -1.23 10.19
N TYR A 35 -2.90 -0.26 9.81
CA TYR A 35 -2.11 0.58 10.72
C TYR A 35 -2.96 1.53 11.59
N LEU A 36 -4.21 1.79 11.20
CA LEU A 36 -5.17 2.62 11.95
C LEU A 36 -6.08 1.82 12.88
N ALA A 37 -5.90 0.49 12.99
CA ALA A 37 -6.83 -0.37 13.71
C ALA A 37 -7.02 0.05 15.17
N GLU A 38 -5.92 0.37 15.86
CA GLU A 38 -5.96 0.83 17.26
C GLU A 38 -6.66 2.19 17.38
N GLU A 39 -6.35 3.13 16.49
CA GLU A 39 -6.95 4.46 16.50
C GLU A 39 -8.47 4.43 16.26
N ILE A 40 -8.91 3.62 15.29
CA ILE A 40 -10.33 3.40 15.02
C ILE A 40 -11.02 2.81 16.26
N GLY A 41 -10.36 1.85 16.94
CA GLY A 41 -10.86 1.27 18.18
C GLY A 41 -11.04 2.30 19.29
N ARG A 42 -10.07 3.23 19.46
CA ARG A 42 -10.18 4.33 20.44
C ARG A 42 -11.34 5.27 20.13
N ILE A 43 -11.51 5.64 18.87
CA ILE A 43 -12.58 6.55 18.45
C ILE A 43 -13.94 5.89 18.65
N ASP A 44 -14.07 4.60 18.34
CA ASP A 44 -15.35 3.89 18.46
C ASP A 44 -15.87 3.84 19.92
N GLN A 45 -14.99 3.97 20.91
CA GLN A 45 -15.36 4.09 22.32
C GLN A 45 -15.83 5.50 22.73
N SER A 46 -15.73 6.50 21.85
CA SER A 46 -16.17 7.86 22.14
C SER A 46 -17.70 7.98 22.10
N ALA A 47 -18.25 8.93 22.87
CA ALA A 47 -19.66 9.28 22.80
C ALA A 47 -20.00 10.02 21.49
N GLU A 48 -21.26 9.94 21.07
CA GLU A 48 -21.78 10.79 20.00
C GLU A 48 -21.88 12.25 20.48
N PRO A 49 -21.67 13.25 19.60
CA PRO A 49 -21.44 13.16 18.14
C PRO A 49 -19.96 13.00 17.74
N LYS A 50 -19.04 12.99 18.72
CA LYS A 50 -17.59 12.99 18.50
C LYS A 50 -17.15 11.76 17.70
N ARG A 51 -17.64 10.58 18.08
CA ARG A 51 -17.35 9.32 17.39
C ARG A 51 -17.60 9.40 15.89
N THR A 52 -18.82 9.80 15.50
CA THR A 52 -19.18 9.90 14.08
C THR A 52 -18.30 10.90 13.33
N HIS A 53 -18.00 12.05 13.94
CA HIS A 53 -17.19 13.09 13.32
C HIS A 53 -15.75 12.62 13.06
N GLU A 54 -15.12 12.01 14.05
CA GLU A 54 -13.73 11.53 13.95
C GLU A 54 -13.60 10.34 13.01
N LEU A 55 -14.54 9.39 13.02
CA LEU A 55 -14.55 8.28 12.05
C LEU A 55 -14.68 8.79 10.61
N ARG A 56 -15.49 9.83 10.37
CA ARG A 56 -15.60 10.45 9.05
C ARG A 56 -14.31 11.13 8.63
N ALA A 57 -13.64 11.82 9.55
CA ALA A 57 -12.35 12.47 9.29
C ALA A 57 -11.26 11.45 8.93
N ILE A 58 -11.12 10.38 9.71
CA ILE A 58 -10.16 9.30 9.41
C ILE A 58 -10.46 8.65 8.06
N LYS A 59 -11.74 8.36 7.78
CA LYS A 59 -12.14 7.79 6.49
C LYS A 59 -11.76 8.70 5.33
N ALA A 60 -11.99 10.01 5.44
CA ALA A 60 -11.62 10.97 4.41
C ALA A 60 -10.09 10.99 4.17
N THR A 61 -9.30 11.04 5.23
CA THR A 61 -7.82 11.00 5.15
C THR A 61 -7.33 9.70 4.52
N ALA A 62 -7.82 8.54 4.97
CA ALA A 62 -7.42 7.24 4.44
C ALA A 62 -7.76 7.10 2.95
N LEU A 63 -8.93 7.60 2.52
CA LEU A 63 -9.31 7.58 1.10
C LEU A 63 -8.45 8.52 0.25
N SER A 64 -8.06 9.68 0.80
CA SER A 64 -7.14 10.59 0.11
C SER A 64 -5.76 9.96 -0.08
N GLY A 65 -5.21 9.35 0.98
CA GLY A 65 -3.95 8.60 0.93
C GLY A 65 -3.99 7.46 -0.08
N LEU A 66 -5.02 6.61 -0.02
CA LEU A 66 -5.20 5.50 -0.95
C LEU A 66 -5.22 5.96 -2.41
N LYS A 67 -5.90 7.08 -2.72
CA LYS A 67 -5.92 7.62 -4.09
C LYS A 67 -4.52 8.04 -4.54
N ARG A 68 -3.77 8.76 -3.70
CA ARG A 68 -2.39 9.16 -3.98
C ARG A 68 -1.49 7.95 -4.22
N ASP A 69 -1.59 6.95 -3.35
CA ASP A 69 -0.76 5.75 -3.42
C ASP A 69 -1.08 4.92 -4.67
N LEU A 70 -2.37 4.83 -5.05
CA LEU A 70 -2.77 4.19 -6.30
C LEU A 70 -2.29 4.94 -7.54
N SER A 71 -2.28 6.28 -7.52
CA SER A 71 -1.70 7.07 -8.62
C SER A 71 -0.20 6.80 -8.75
N ARG A 72 0.55 6.88 -7.64
CA ARG A 72 1.99 6.61 -7.66
C ARG A 72 2.32 5.18 -8.06
N TYR A 73 1.53 4.21 -7.59
CA TYR A 73 1.65 2.81 -8.02
C TYR A 73 1.54 2.67 -9.55
N ARG A 74 0.57 3.36 -10.18
CA ARG A 74 0.40 3.30 -11.64
C ARG A 74 1.59 3.90 -12.38
N GLU A 75 2.11 5.03 -11.90
CA GLU A 75 3.32 5.67 -12.46
C GLU A 75 4.50 4.70 -12.43
N VAL A 76 4.84 4.18 -11.24
CA VAL A 76 6.00 3.28 -11.06
C VAL A 76 5.84 1.99 -11.88
N VAL A 77 4.64 1.44 -11.99
CA VAL A 77 4.40 0.26 -12.84
C VAL A 77 4.58 0.58 -14.33
N CYS A 78 4.16 1.77 -14.77
CA CYS A 78 4.42 2.21 -16.14
C CYS A 78 5.93 2.38 -16.40
N GLU A 79 6.65 3.06 -15.51
CA GLU A 79 8.11 3.24 -15.58
C GLU A 79 8.83 1.87 -15.61
N LEU A 80 8.37 0.92 -14.79
CA LEU A 80 8.89 -0.45 -14.77
C LEU A 80 8.65 -1.19 -16.09
N HIS A 81 7.46 -1.05 -16.69
CA HIS A 81 7.17 -1.66 -18.00
C HIS A 81 7.93 -1.00 -19.16
N GLN A 82 8.27 0.28 -19.02
CA GLN A 82 9.09 1.01 -19.99
C GLN A 82 10.59 0.72 -19.85
N GLY A 83 11.00 0.02 -18.78
CA GLY A 83 12.40 -0.28 -18.50
C GLY A 83 13.20 0.91 -17.98
N GLU A 84 12.52 2.00 -17.57
CA GLU A 84 13.16 3.22 -17.06
C GLU A 84 13.63 3.07 -15.61
N VAL A 85 13.06 2.11 -14.87
CA VAL A 85 13.51 1.77 -13.51
C VAL A 85 14.52 0.63 -13.59
N PHE A 86 15.79 0.98 -13.74
CA PHE A 86 16.88 0.09 -13.35
C PHE A 86 17.77 0.82 -12.35
N TYR A 87 17.89 0.18 -11.18
CA TYR A 87 18.66 0.59 -10.02
C TYR A 87 19.98 1.28 -10.38
N ASP A 88 20.31 2.30 -9.61
CA ASP A 88 21.69 2.77 -9.48
C ASP A 88 22.55 1.59 -8.99
N LYS A 89 23.64 1.29 -9.69
CA LYS A 89 24.53 0.16 -9.33
C LYS A 89 25.25 0.39 -8.01
N ASP A 90 25.21 1.62 -7.50
CA ASP A 90 25.94 2.07 -6.33
C ASP A 90 25.05 2.19 -5.05
N ASP A 91 23.82 1.67 -5.04
CA ASP A 91 22.95 1.70 -3.85
C ASP A 91 23.57 0.86 -2.70
N PRO A 92 23.98 1.48 -1.58
CA PRO A 92 24.70 0.82 -0.49
C PRO A 92 23.80 -0.02 0.42
N TYR A 93 22.49 -0.08 0.15
CA TYR A 93 21.53 -0.91 0.90
C TYR A 93 21.22 -2.25 0.21
N LEU A 94 22.01 -2.62 -0.80
CA LEU A 94 22.07 -3.97 -1.41
C LEU A 94 22.98 -4.92 -0.62
#